data_AF-A0A1Z5IA83-F1
#
_entry.id   AF-A0A1Z5IA83-F1
#
_cell.length_a   1.000
_cell.length_b   1.000
_cell.length_c   1.000
_cell.angle_alpha   90.00
_cell.angle_beta   90.00
_cell.angle_gamma   90.00
#
_symmetry.space_group_name_H-M   'P 1'
#
loop_
_entity.id
_entity.type
_entity.pdbx_description
1 polymer ?
#
loop_
_entity_poly.entity_id
_entity_poly.type
_entity_poly.pdbx_seq_one_letter_code
_entity_poly.pdbx_strand_id
1 'polypeptide(L)'
;MSLKETFVAELENALNVVGGKDSSKDKLYITRKNVSENLSKGEKGFGFISFIRSDQATSGRYSGLSVKVNPGENHYRISLDIGNEGFGDDYQLATLPGTRRRFLNLQKNIISYSKENGADIKSFCSLDYGDDTPKRQLKELEKEYKGDNIDSHAQDLFVAFVPNPALKDEVQDESDNQEDFWLIFKAVAAIYAELRQWPNKGETKVADKFISALYGDHDESQDITGNIQKLLDDRQYVVLQGAPGTGKTYLMNQLSQNYHSIFTQFHAETSYSDFVGGYRPVTDEKEQLSYQYFNGPLLEAISAAQEDADQKVLLMIDEINRANLSNVLGEAFYLFEKQDGQQRRKVKLGDPQKPIEIEALPTNLYVIASMNTADRSLAVVDFALRRRFAWYTMYPHSLKPSVNQTFHSKQFEAMDRIFQTYATSEELMLEPGQAYYLTDSESAEDLMKDRLEYELLPLIREYLENGLMTQAKDALNQFFVDELNQTLFI
;
A
#
# COMPACT_ATOMS: atom_id res chain seq x y z
N MET A 1 10.86 -29.86 -32.19
CA MET A 1 11.54 -29.75 -30.88
C MET A 1 10.97 -30.83 -30.00
N SER A 2 11.70 -31.31 -29.00
CA SER A 2 11.06 -32.13 -27.96
C SER A 2 10.13 -31.26 -27.10
N LEU A 3 9.19 -31.87 -26.38
CA LEU A 3 8.29 -31.15 -25.46
C LEU A 3 9.07 -30.30 -24.45
N LYS A 4 10.17 -30.85 -23.93
CA LYS A 4 11.13 -30.14 -23.08
C LYS A 4 11.75 -28.92 -23.76
N GLU A 5 12.22 -29.06 -25.00
CA GLU A 5 12.82 -27.96 -25.75
C GLU A 5 11.80 -26.85 -26.02
N THR A 6 10.58 -27.21 -26.39
CA THR A 6 9.49 -26.26 -26.63
C THR A 6 9.15 -25.50 -25.36
N PHE A 7 8.89 -26.20 -24.24
CA PHE A 7 8.53 -25.55 -22.98
C PHE A 7 9.63 -24.63 -22.44
N VAL A 8 10.89 -25.06 -22.53
CA VAL A 8 12.02 -24.19 -22.14
C VAL A 8 12.08 -22.93 -23.00
N ALA A 9 11.89 -23.07 -24.32
CA ALA A 9 11.88 -21.92 -25.22
C ALA A 9 10.71 -20.96 -24.93
N GLU A 10 9.53 -21.48 -24.58
CA GLU A 10 8.38 -20.65 -24.19
C GLU A 10 8.63 -19.88 -22.88
N LEU A 11 9.21 -20.53 -21.87
CA LEU A 11 9.60 -19.83 -20.63
C LEU A 11 10.66 -18.75 -20.87
N GLU A 12 11.66 -19.03 -21.70
CA GLU A 12 12.69 -18.06 -22.10
C GLU A 12 12.08 -16.89 -22.87
N ASN A 13 11.14 -17.16 -23.77
CA ASN A 13 10.39 -16.12 -24.49
C ASN A 13 9.57 -15.27 -23.52
N ALA A 14 8.84 -15.86 -22.59
CA ALA A 14 8.07 -15.14 -21.58
C ALA A 14 8.98 -14.25 -20.71
N LEU A 15 10.16 -14.74 -20.30
CA LEU A 15 11.16 -13.94 -19.58
C LEU A 15 11.70 -12.77 -20.41
N ASN A 16 11.98 -13.00 -21.70
CA ASN A 16 12.46 -11.95 -22.59
C ASN A 16 11.38 -10.89 -22.90
N VAL A 17 10.10 -11.28 -22.86
CA VAL A 17 8.96 -10.36 -22.98
C VAL A 17 8.85 -9.50 -21.72
N VAL A 18 8.92 -10.08 -20.52
CA VAL A 18 8.75 -9.29 -19.29
C VAL A 18 9.99 -8.49 -18.89
N GLY A 19 11.17 -9.01 -19.18
CA GLY A 19 12.45 -8.48 -18.74
C GLY A 19 13.19 -7.64 -19.78
N GLY A 20 12.67 -7.57 -21.01
CA GLY A 20 13.34 -6.95 -22.13
C GLY A 20 14.55 -7.76 -22.65
N LYS A 21 15.27 -7.18 -23.61
CA LYS A 21 16.47 -7.77 -24.22
C LYS A 21 17.63 -6.80 -24.08
N ASP A 22 18.78 -7.30 -23.62
CA ASP A 22 19.98 -6.49 -23.63
C ASP A 22 20.45 -6.24 -25.08
N SER A 23 20.53 -4.96 -25.45
CA SER A 23 21.09 -4.52 -26.73
C SER A 23 22.58 -4.83 -26.90
N SER A 24 23.30 -5.08 -25.79
CA SER A 24 24.73 -5.40 -25.76
C SER A 24 25.05 -6.83 -26.25
N LYS A 25 24.03 -7.70 -26.40
CA LYS A 25 24.12 -9.17 -26.58
C LYS A 25 24.55 -9.96 -25.35
N ASP A 26 24.75 -9.33 -24.20
CA ASP A 26 24.98 -10.05 -22.95
C ASP A 26 23.71 -10.82 -22.53
N LYS A 27 23.91 -12.02 -21.97
CA LYS A 27 22.80 -12.80 -21.45
C LYS A 27 22.36 -12.22 -20.11
N LEU A 28 21.08 -11.88 -19.98
CA LEU A 28 20.48 -11.40 -18.72
C LEU A 28 20.40 -12.50 -17.65
N TYR A 29 20.31 -13.76 -18.09
CA TYR A 29 20.19 -14.93 -17.23
C TYR A 29 20.82 -16.17 -17.86
N ILE A 30 20.99 -17.22 -17.04
CA ILE A 30 21.31 -18.58 -17.47
C ILE A 30 20.13 -19.50 -17.17
N THR A 31 19.72 -20.28 -18.16
CA THR A 31 18.71 -21.34 -18.01
C THR A 31 19.37 -22.65 -17.60
N ARG A 32 18.93 -23.22 -16.47
CA ARG A 32 19.28 -24.58 -16.06
C ARG A 32 18.06 -25.46 -16.18
N LYS A 33 18.21 -26.62 -16.82
CA LYS A 33 17.11 -27.57 -17.07
C LYS A 33 17.51 -28.98 -16.66
N ASN A 34 16.87 -29.49 -15.61
CA ASN A 34 17.06 -30.84 -15.10
C ASN A 34 15.74 -31.63 -15.14
N VAL A 35 15.12 -31.67 -16.31
CA VAL A 35 13.91 -32.44 -16.59
C VAL A 35 14.15 -33.44 -17.73
N SER A 36 13.39 -34.52 -17.73
CA SER A 36 13.34 -35.48 -18.84
C SER A 36 12.70 -34.85 -20.09
N GLU A 37 12.73 -35.54 -21.23
CA GLU A 37 12.07 -35.06 -22.46
C GLU A 37 10.54 -34.91 -22.29
N ASN A 38 9.93 -35.62 -21.33
CA ASN A 38 8.51 -35.56 -21.02
C ASN A 38 8.20 -34.65 -19.81
N LEU A 39 9.09 -33.69 -19.49
CA LEU A 39 8.89 -32.74 -18.38
C LEU A 39 8.65 -33.42 -17.02
N SER A 40 9.39 -34.49 -16.75
CA SER A 40 9.41 -35.15 -15.45
C SER A 40 10.78 -35.00 -14.78
N LYS A 41 10.92 -35.59 -13.58
CA LYS A 41 12.20 -35.72 -12.87
C LYS A 41 13.33 -36.24 -13.76
N GLY A 42 14.49 -35.58 -13.73
CA GLY A 42 15.68 -35.96 -14.51
C GLY A 42 16.43 -37.18 -13.95
N GLU A 43 17.51 -37.61 -14.62
CA GLU A 43 18.25 -38.86 -14.31
C GLU A 43 18.84 -38.95 -12.89
N LYS A 44 19.15 -37.81 -12.25
CA LYS A 44 19.94 -37.78 -10.99
C LYS A 44 19.39 -36.88 -9.89
N GLY A 45 18.17 -36.37 -9.99
CA GLY A 45 17.69 -35.41 -9.00
C GLY A 45 16.37 -34.77 -9.35
N PHE A 46 16.07 -33.64 -8.71
CA PHE A 46 14.79 -32.94 -8.79
C PHE A 46 14.49 -32.42 -10.20
N GLY A 47 13.24 -32.53 -10.66
CA GLY A 47 12.75 -31.99 -11.93
C GLY A 47 12.56 -30.48 -11.85
N PHE A 48 13.39 -29.71 -12.57
CA PHE A 48 13.27 -28.25 -12.60
C PHE A 48 13.76 -27.59 -13.88
N ILE A 49 13.23 -26.41 -14.15
CA ILE A 49 13.77 -25.40 -15.07
C ILE A 49 13.95 -24.12 -14.24
N SER A 50 15.16 -23.56 -14.20
CA SER A 50 15.44 -22.38 -13.38
C SER A 50 16.24 -21.33 -14.14
N PHE A 51 15.95 -20.07 -13.82
CA PHE A 51 16.58 -18.90 -14.38
C PHE A 51 17.40 -18.22 -13.29
N ILE A 52 18.72 -18.24 -13.47
CA ILE A 52 19.70 -17.74 -12.50
C ILE A 52 20.49 -16.59 -13.11
N ARG A 53 21.24 -15.86 -12.29
CA ARG A 53 22.14 -14.79 -12.76
C ARG A 53 23.13 -15.31 -13.80
N SER A 54 23.49 -14.45 -14.74
CA SER A 54 24.36 -14.80 -15.86
C SER A 54 25.83 -15.02 -15.50
N ASP A 55 26.25 -14.62 -14.31
CA ASP A 55 27.59 -14.84 -13.77
C ASP A 55 27.74 -16.20 -13.04
N GLN A 56 26.65 -16.94 -12.85
CA GLN A 56 26.64 -18.22 -12.15
C GLN A 56 26.98 -19.39 -13.08
N ALA A 57 27.38 -20.52 -12.49
CA ALA A 57 27.69 -21.73 -13.26
C ALA A 57 26.42 -22.35 -13.89
N THR A 58 26.55 -22.85 -15.13
CA THR A 58 25.47 -23.55 -15.86
C THR A 58 25.11 -24.92 -15.26
N SER A 59 25.95 -25.43 -14.35
CA SER A 59 25.73 -26.69 -13.65
C SER A 59 26.40 -26.66 -12.26
N GLY A 60 26.01 -27.60 -11.39
CA GLY A 60 26.55 -27.66 -10.02
C GLY A 60 25.84 -26.73 -9.05
N ARG A 61 26.58 -26.25 -8.05
CA ARG A 61 26.08 -25.34 -7.01
C ARG A 61 26.01 -23.90 -7.52
N TYR A 62 25.13 -23.09 -6.94
CA TYR A 62 24.99 -21.68 -7.25
C TYR A 62 24.45 -20.93 -6.03
N SER A 63 24.72 -19.63 -5.98
CA SER A 63 24.15 -18.71 -5.00
C SER A 63 23.17 -17.73 -5.65
N GLY A 64 22.33 -17.11 -4.83
CA GLY A 64 21.43 -16.04 -5.26
C GLY A 64 19.99 -16.48 -5.46
N LEU A 65 19.15 -15.48 -5.74
CA LEU A 65 17.74 -15.66 -6.06
C LEU A 65 17.58 -16.24 -7.46
N SER A 66 16.61 -17.13 -7.62
CA SER A 66 16.22 -17.66 -8.91
C SER A 66 14.71 -17.80 -9.07
N VAL A 67 14.25 -17.67 -10.31
CA VAL A 67 12.90 -18.08 -10.69
C VAL A 67 12.98 -19.53 -11.15
N LYS A 68 12.14 -20.39 -10.57
CA LYS A 68 12.16 -21.83 -10.81
C LYS A 68 10.76 -22.34 -11.15
N VAL A 69 10.72 -23.28 -12.09
CA VAL A 69 9.54 -24.05 -12.45
C VAL A 69 9.85 -25.52 -12.21
N ASN A 70 9.04 -26.19 -11.39
CA ASN A 70 9.08 -27.63 -11.19
C ASN A 70 7.82 -28.25 -11.82
N PRO A 71 7.95 -28.92 -12.98
CA PRO A 71 6.85 -29.66 -13.57
C PRO A 71 6.33 -30.80 -12.69
N GLY A 72 5.02 -31.04 -12.72
CA GLY A 72 4.32 -32.12 -12.01
C GLY A 72 3.20 -32.75 -12.84
N GLU A 73 2.49 -33.72 -12.28
CA GLU A 73 1.44 -34.47 -13.00
C GLU A 73 0.22 -33.61 -13.34
N ASN A 74 -0.35 -32.88 -12.37
CA ASN A 74 -1.53 -32.03 -12.57
C ASN A 74 -1.24 -30.54 -12.39
N HIS A 75 -0.31 -30.21 -11.50
CA HIS A 75 0.12 -28.84 -11.23
C HIS A 75 1.63 -28.68 -11.46
N TYR A 76 2.01 -27.48 -11.89
CA TYR A 76 3.39 -27.01 -11.92
C TYR A 76 3.60 -26.06 -10.75
N ARG A 77 4.80 -26.12 -10.17
CA ARG A 77 5.24 -25.22 -9.11
C ARG A 77 6.11 -24.13 -9.69
N ILE A 78 5.69 -22.88 -9.54
CA ILE A 78 6.46 -21.67 -9.89
C ILE A 78 6.96 -21.08 -8.57
N SER A 79 8.27 -20.83 -8.45
CA SER A 79 8.83 -20.27 -7.23
C SER A 79 9.90 -19.22 -7.46
N LEU A 80 10.03 -18.33 -6.46
CA LEU A 80 11.24 -17.58 -6.21
C LEU A 80 11.98 -18.29 -5.07
N ASP A 81 13.18 -18.77 -5.34
CA ASP A 81 13.96 -19.52 -4.38
C ASP A 81 15.42 -19.09 -4.29
N ILE A 82 16.11 -19.63 -3.30
CA ILE A 82 17.50 -19.35 -3.01
C ILE A 82 18.35 -20.52 -3.51
N GLY A 83 19.47 -20.21 -4.17
CA GLY A 83 20.46 -21.20 -4.57
C GLY A 83 21.02 -22.00 -3.39
N ASN A 84 21.56 -23.19 -3.67
CA ASN A 84 22.03 -24.10 -2.63
C ASN A 84 23.31 -23.63 -1.90
N GLU A 85 23.93 -22.54 -2.34
CA GLU A 85 25.01 -21.84 -1.61
C GLU A 85 24.49 -20.64 -0.82
N GLY A 86 23.17 -20.47 -0.72
CA GLY A 86 22.52 -19.35 -0.05
C GLY A 86 22.40 -18.12 -0.95
N PHE A 87 22.21 -16.96 -0.34
CA PHE A 87 21.91 -15.71 -1.04
C PHE A 87 23.05 -15.14 -1.89
N GLY A 88 24.32 -15.43 -1.59
CA GLY A 88 25.45 -14.76 -2.25
C GLY A 88 25.31 -13.23 -2.20
N ASP A 89 25.55 -12.55 -3.33
CA ASP A 89 25.40 -11.09 -3.39
C ASP A 89 23.93 -10.62 -3.38
N ASP A 90 22.96 -11.52 -3.50
CA ASP A 90 21.55 -11.15 -3.55
C ASP A 90 20.93 -10.97 -2.16
N TYR A 91 21.71 -11.14 -1.08
CA TYR A 91 21.18 -11.00 0.28
C TYR A 91 20.53 -9.63 0.48
N GLN A 92 21.20 -8.56 0.06
CA GLN A 92 20.65 -7.21 0.17
C GLN A 92 19.34 -7.08 -0.62
N LEU A 93 19.32 -7.59 -1.86
CA LEU A 93 18.12 -7.59 -2.71
C LEU A 93 16.94 -8.32 -2.05
N ALA A 94 17.18 -9.48 -1.46
CA ALA A 94 16.17 -10.28 -0.78
C ALA A 94 15.62 -9.55 0.46
N THR A 95 16.50 -8.89 1.23
CA THR A 95 16.14 -8.20 2.47
C THR A 95 15.48 -6.82 2.28
N LEU A 96 15.44 -6.29 1.06
CA LEU A 96 14.72 -5.05 0.77
C LEU A 96 13.22 -5.22 1.11
N PRO A 97 12.61 -4.27 1.85
CA PRO A 97 11.19 -4.32 2.18
C PRO A 97 10.28 -4.47 0.96
N GLY A 98 10.63 -3.82 -0.15
CA GLY A 98 9.87 -3.87 -1.39
C GLY A 98 9.86 -5.25 -2.05
N THR A 99 10.96 -5.99 -1.97
CA THR A 99 11.05 -7.35 -2.53
C THR A 99 9.96 -8.25 -1.95
N ARG A 100 9.89 -8.33 -0.61
CA ARG A 100 8.86 -9.10 0.07
C ARG A 100 7.45 -8.57 -0.24
N ARG A 101 7.27 -7.24 -0.25
CA ARG A 101 5.95 -6.62 -0.51
C ARG A 101 5.39 -6.99 -1.86
N ARG A 102 6.22 -6.97 -2.92
CA ARG A 102 5.79 -7.34 -4.28
C ARG A 102 5.25 -8.76 -4.34
N PHE A 103 5.92 -9.71 -3.70
CA PHE A 103 5.46 -11.11 -3.67
C PHE A 103 4.28 -11.35 -2.73
N LEU A 104 4.16 -10.62 -1.63
CA LEU A 104 2.94 -10.65 -0.79
C LEU A 104 1.73 -10.10 -1.55
N ASN A 105 1.90 -9.00 -2.28
CA ASN A 105 0.87 -8.45 -3.13
C ASN A 105 0.51 -9.44 -4.25
N LEU A 106 1.51 -10.05 -4.91
CA LEU A 106 1.27 -11.10 -5.89
C LEU A 106 0.50 -12.29 -5.30
N GLN A 107 0.84 -12.74 -4.08
CA GLN A 107 0.12 -13.80 -3.39
C GLN A 107 -1.35 -13.43 -3.17
N LYS A 108 -1.61 -12.21 -2.66
CA LYS A 108 -2.97 -11.67 -2.48
C LYS A 108 -3.74 -11.70 -3.81
N ASN A 109 -3.12 -11.26 -4.89
CA ASN A 109 -3.76 -11.19 -6.21
C ASN A 109 -4.08 -12.58 -6.77
N ILE A 110 -3.15 -13.53 -6.64
CA ILE A 110 -3.36 -14.92 -7.04
C ILE A 110 -4.54 -15.54 -6.27
N ILE A 111 -4.67 -15.25 -4.97
CA ILE A 111 -5.79 -15.76 -4.16
C ILE A 111 -7.12 -15.16 -4.63
N SER A 112 -7.18 -13.86 -4.90
CA SER A 112 -8.37 -13.20 -5.45
C SER A 112 -8.74 -13.78 -6.82
N TYR A 113 -7.77 -13.83 -7.74
CA TYR A 113 -7.92 -14.39 -9.08
C TYR A 113 -8.43 -15.83 -9.06
N SER A 114 -7.83 -16.68 -8.23
CA SER A 114 -8.21 -18.08 -8.02
C SER A 114 -9.66 -18.21 -7.59
N LYS A 115 -10.09 -17.38 -6.63
CA LYS A 115 -11.46 -17.36 -6.12
C LYS A 115 -12.47 -16.88 -7.16
N GLU A 116 -12.14 -15.86 -7.94
CA GLU A 116 -13.03 -15.25 -8.93
C GLU A 116 -13.22 -16.13 -10.17
N ASN A 117 -12.14 -16.78 -10.62
CA ASN A 117 -12.15 -17.63 -11.82
C ASN A 117 -12.38 -19.11 -11.52
N GLY A 118 -12.44 -19.50 -10.24
CA GLY A 118 -12.57 -20.90 -9.83
C GLY A 118 -11.34 -21.74 -10.18
N ALA A 119 -10.17 -21.12 -10.30
CA ALA A 119 -8.93 -21.78 -10.67
C ALA A 119 -8.33 -22.52 -9.47
N ASP A 120 -7.80 -23.73 -9.69
CA ASP A 120 -7.18 -24.53 -8.61
C ASP A 120 -5.73 -24.11 -8.37
N ILE A 121 -5.57 -22.92 -7.81
CA ILE A 121 -4.27 -22.28 -7.57
C ILE A 121 -4.10 -22.01 -6.08
N LYS A 122 -2.96 -22.46 -5.52
CA LYS A 122 -2.55 -22.14 -4.14
C LYS A 122 -1.16 -21.56 -4.12
N SER A 123 -0.91 -20.64 -3.20
CA SER A 123 0.36 -19.92 -3.12
C SER A 123 0.83 -19.70 -1.69
N PHE A 124 2.14 -19.61 -1.53
CA PHE A 124 2.85 -19.36 -0.29
C PHE A 124 3.85 -18.21 -0.48
N CYS A 125 4.03 -17.38 0.55
CA CYS A 125 5.03 -16.31 0.57
C CYS A 125 5.65 -16.22 1.97
N SER A 126 6.98 -16.14 2.05
CA SER A 126 7.72 -16.01 3.30
C SER A 126 7.48 -14.64 3.94
N LEU A 127 7.38 -14.61 5.27
CA LEU A 127 7.31 -13.35 6.01
C LEU A 127 8.69 -12.72 6.24
N ASP A 128 9.75 -13.51 6.11
CA ASP A 128 11.12 -13.05 6.21
C ASP A 128 11.90 -13.60 5.01
N TYR A 129 12.36 -12.70 4.16
CA TYR A 129 13.13 -13.03 2.96
C TYR A 129 14.63 -13.09 3.24
N GLY A 130 15.10 -12.67 4.42
CA GLY A 130 16.47 -12.87 4.88
C GLY A 130 16.68 -14.24 5.56
N ASP A 131 15.60 -14.97 5.83
CA ASP A 131 15.63 -16.29 6.45
C ASP A 131 15.55 -17.40 5.38
N ASP A 132 16.66 -18.11 5.18
CA ASP A 132 16.79 -19.23 4.23
C ASP A 132 16.43 -20.60 4.83
N THR A 133 15.85 -20.64 6.04
CA THR A 133 15.44 -21.89 6.68
C THR A 133 14.13 -22.44 6.11
N PRO A 134 13.90 -23.77 6.16
CA PRO A 134 12.67 -24.36 5.66
C PRO A 134 11.42 -23.91 6.42
N LYS A 135 10.42 -23.41 5.68
CA LYS A 135 9.19 -22.87 6.26
C LYS A 135 8.17 -23.97 6.54
N ARG A 136 7.63 -23.97 7.77
CA ARG A 136 6.63 -24.98 8.19
C ARG A 136 5.34 -24.88 7.37
N GLN A 137 4.86 -23.66 7.12
CA GLN A 137 3.63 -23.42 6.38
C GLN A 137 3.75 -23.94 4.94
N LEU A 138 4.91 -23.73 4.30
CA LEU A 138 5.19 -24.30 2.97
C LEU A 138 5.14 -25.82 3.00
N LYS A 139 5.78 -26.47 3.98
CA LYS A 139 5.73 -27.93 4.13
C LYS A 139 4.33 -28.48 4.38
N GLU A 140 3.43 -27.69 4.96
CA GLU A 140 2.03 -28.08 5.14
C GLU A 140 1.29 -28.01 3.81
N LEU A 141 1.46 -26.93 3.03
CA LEU A 141 0.90 -26.79 1.69
C LEU A 141 1.40 -27.88 0.72
N GLU A 142 2.70 -28.20 0.75
CA GLU A 142 3.30 -29.23 -0.10
C GLU A 142 2.70 -30.63 0.12
N LYS A 143 2.07 -30.91 1.27
CA LYS A 143 1.41 -32.20 1.51
C LYS A 143 0.19 -32.40 0.62
N GLU A 144 -0.47 -31.31 0.22
CA GLU A 144 -1.66 -31.35 -0.62
C GLU A 144 -1.33 -31.75 -2.06
N TYR A 145 -0.12 -31.42 -2.52
CA TYR A 145 0.37 -31.68 -3.88
C TYR A 145 1.29 -32.91 -3.98
N LYS A 146 1.30 -33.79 -2.97
CA LYS A 146 2.11 -35.03 -3.01
C LYS A 146 1.77 -35.94 -4.19
N GLY A 147 0.51 -35.91 -4.63
CA GLY A 147 0.04 -36.70 -5.77
C GLY A 147 0.67 -36.28 -7.09
N ASP A 148 1.10 -35.01 -7.21
CA ASP A 148 1.63 -34.48 -8.47
C ASP A 148 3.11 -34.80 -8.69
N ASN A 149 3.76 -35.46 -7.72
CA ASN A 149 5.18 -35.80 -7.79
C ASN A 149 6.07 -34.56 -8.08
N ILE A 150 5.65 -33.39 -7.59
CA ILE A 150 6.37 -32.13 -7.73
C ILE A 150 7.49 -32.09 -6.69
N ASP A 151 8.68 -31.83 -7.19
CA ASP A 151 9.87 -31.71 -6.38
C ASP A 151 9.90 -30.35 -5.65
N SER A 152 10.05 -30.39 -4.31
CA SER A 152 10.16 -29.17 -3.50
C SER A 152 11.61 -28.75 -3.24
N HIS A 153 11.80 -27.46 -3.04
CA HIS A 153 13.06 -26.87 -2.64
C HIS A 153 12.90 -26.17 -1.29
N ALA A 154 13.85 -26.43 -0.39
CA ALA A 154 13.68 -26.15 1.03
C ALA A 154 13.81 -24.67 1.38
N GLN A 155 14.26 -23.84 0.43
CA GLN A 155 14.61 -22.43 0.62
C GLN A 155 13.78 -21.50 -0.28
N ASP A 156 12.52 -21.87 -0.51
CA ASP A 156 11.62 -21.06 -1.34
C ASP A 156 11.04 -19.90 -0.53
N LEU A 157 11.15 -18.71 -1.11
CA LEU A 157 10.64 -17.47 -0.55
C LEU A 157 9.21 -17.20 -1.01
N PHE A 158 8.88 -17.60 -2.24
CA PHE A 158 7.53 -17.54 -2.79
C PHE A 158 7.27 -18.79 -3.63
N VAL A 159 6.05 -19.33 -3.58
CA VAL A 159 5.62 -20.50 -4.35
C VAL A 159 4.18 -20.31 -4.82
N ALA A 160 3.89 -20.70 -6.06
CA ALA A 160 2.54 -20.92 -6.58
C ALA A 160 2.45 -22.31 -7.22
N PHE A 161 1.45 -23.09 -6.81
CA PHE A 161 1.05 -24.34 -7.46
C PHE A 161 -0.09 -24.01 -8.41
N VAL A 162 0.14 -24.21 -9.71
CA VAL A 162 -0.73 -23.74 -10.78
C VAL A 162 -1.03 -24.92 -11.70
N PRO A 163 -2.26 -25.07 -12.23
CA PRO A 163 -2.56 -26.12 -13.20
C PRO A 163 -1.58 -26.11 -14.39
N ASN A 164 -1.26 -27.31 -14.89
CA ASN A 164 -0.33 -27.47 -16.00
C ASN A 164 -0.80 -26.71 -17.25
N PRO A 165 0.10 -25.98 -17.95
CA PRO A 165 -0.24 -25.31 -19.20
C PRO A 165 -0.51 -26.31 -20.33
N ALA A 166 -1.29 -25.91 -21.32
CA ALA A 166 -1.52 -26.70 -22.53
C ALA A 166 -0.33 -26.59 -23.49
N LEU A 167 0.64 -27.50 -23.35
CA LEU A 167 1.84 -27.51 -24.19
C LEU A 167 1.57 -28.07 -25.59
N LYS A 168 2.11 -27.40 -26.61
CA LYS A 168 2.05 -27.84 -28.03
C LYS A 168 3.44 -28.18 -28.55
N ASP A 169 3.51 -28.84 -29.71
CA ASP A 169 4.78 -29.25 -30.34
C ASP A 169 5.57 -28.08 -30.97
N GLU A 170 4.95 -26.91 -31.09
CA GLU A 170 5.53 -25.69 -31.68
C GLU A 170 5.52 -24.55 -30.66
N VAL A 171 6.60 -23.76 -30.62
CA VAL A 171 6.72 -22.57 -29.78
C VAL A 171 5.68 -21.55 -30.21
N GLN A 172 4.74 -21.23 -29.32
CA GLN A 172 3.72 -20.23 -29.61
C GLN A 172 4.25 -18.80 -29.38
N ASP A 173 3.89 -17.87 -30.27
CA ASP A 173 4.19 -16.44 -30.12
C ASP A 173 3.13 -15.82 -29.20
N GLU A 174 3.33 -15.95 -27.88
CA GLU A 174 2.29 -15.65 -26.90
C GLU A 174 2.71 -14.56 -25.92
N SER A 175 2.79 -13.34 -26.44
CA SER A 175 2.80 -12.13 -25.62
C SER A 175 1.57 -12.05 -24.70
N ASP A 176 0.44 -12.67 -25.08
CA ASP A 176 -0.87 -12.59 -24.38
C ASP A 176 -1.54 -13.96 -24.05
N ASN A 177 -0.80 -15.06 -23.78
CA ASN A 177 -1.46 -16.28 -23.24
C ASN A 177 -2.15 -15.96 -21.89
N GLN A 178 -3.44 -16.28 -21.80
CA GLN A 178 -4.32 -16.05 -20.65
C GLN A 178 -4.47 -17.28 -19.75
N GLU A 179 -3.80 -18.39 -20.03
CA GLU A 179 -3.75 -19.53 -19.12
C GLU A 179 -3.10 -19.13 -17.78
N ASP A 180 -3.68 -19.64 -16.69
CA ASP A 180 -3.26 -19.39 -15.31
C ASP A 180 -1.74 -19.49 -15.12
N PHE A 181 -1.13 -20.55 -15.68
CA PHE A 181 0.31 -20.79 -15.60
C PHE A 181 1.12 -19.62 -16.15
N TRP A 182 0.79 -19.16 -17.36
CA TRP A 182 1.55 -18.11 -18.02
C TRP A 182 1.33 -16.76 -17.38
N LEU A 183 0.12 -16.46 -16.91
CA LEU A 183 -0.16 -15.24 -16.15
C LEU A 183 0.70 -15.17 -14.89
N ILE A 184 0.74 -16.25 -14.11
CA ILE A 184 1.49 -16.31 -12.85
C ILE A 184 3.00 -16.33 -13.12
N PHE A 185 3.46 -17.13 -14.09
CA PHE A 185 4.88 -17.18 -14.44
C PHE A 185 5.40 -15.83 -14.89
N LYS A 186 4.67 -15.14 -15.79
CA LYS A 186 5.04 -13.80 -16.25
C LYS A 186 5.04 -12.79 -15.11
N ALA A 187 4.09 -12.85 -14.18
CA ALA A 187 4.08 -11.97 -13.00
C ALA A 187 5.31 -12.20 -12.08
N VAL A 188 5.64 -13.47 -11.76
CA VAL A 188 6.84 -13.81 -10.98
C VAL A 188 8.12 -13.37 -11.69
N ALA A 189 8.21 -13.67 -12.99
CA ALA A 189 9.35 -13.34 -13.83
C ALA A 189 9.53 -11.81 -13.97
N ALA A 190 8.44 -11.06 -14.06
CA ALA A 190 8.49 -9.61 -14.15
C ALA A 190 8.99 -8.96 -12.86
N ILE A 191 8.49 -9.41 -11.69
CA ILE A 191 9.03 -8.96 -10.40
C ILE A 191 10.52 -9.30 -10.30
N TYR A 192 10.91 -10.51 -10.70
CA TYR A 192 12.33 -10.90 -10.69
C TYR A 192 13.19 -10.03 -11.62
N ALA A 193 12.73 -9.74 -12.84
CA ALA A 193 13.43 -8.88 -13.78
C ALA A 193 13.57 -7.43 -13.25
N GLU A 194 12.54 -6.92 -12.59
CA GLU A 194 12.56 -5.60 -11.95
C GLU A 194 13.60 -5.52 -10.83
N LEU A 195 13.64 -6.53 -9.94
CA LEU A 195 14.66 -6.63 -8.90
C LEU A 195 16.08 -6.66 -9.48
N ARG A 196 16.25 -7.24 -10.66
CA ARG A 196 17.54 -7.31 -11.38
C ARG A 196 17.85 -6.08 -12.23
N GLN A 197 16.95 -5.10 -12.28
CA GLN A 197 17.08 -3.90 -13.13
C GLN A 197 17.33 -4.24 -14.61
N TRP A 198 16.66 -5.27 -15.13
CA TRP A 198 16.83 -5.65 -16.53
C TRP A 198 16.29 -4.55 -17.47
N PRO A 199 16.98 -4.29 -18.61
CA PRO A 199 16.63 -3.20 -19.51
C PRO A 199 15.35 -3.52 -20.28
N ASN A 200 14.27 -2.82 -19.94
CA ASN A 200 12.98 -2.97 -20.64
C ASN A 200 12.74 -1.83 -21.65
N LYS A 201 12.52 -2.15 -22.94
CA LYS A 201 12.40 -1.17 -24.04
C LYS A 201 11.00 -0.53 -24.08
N GLY A 202 10.70 0.37 -23.15
CA GLY A 202 9.44 1.14 -23.13
C GLY A 202 8.24 0.38 -22.56
N GLU A 203 8.50 -0.79 -22.00
CA GLU A 203 7.55 -1.70 -21.38
C GLU A 203 7.65 -1.60 -19.85
N THR A 204 7.92 -0.41 -19.31
CA THR A 204 7.97 -0.11 -17.87
C THR A 204 6.69 -0.54 -17.14
N LYS A 205 5.60 -0.76 -17.89
CA LYS A 205 4.29 -1.26 -17.43
C LYS A 205 4.08 -2.76 -17.60
N VAL A 206 5.06 -3.56 -18.01
CA VAL A 206 4.81 -4.98 -18.32
C VAL A 206 4.63 -5.83 -17.07
N ALA A 207 5.41 -5.57 -16.02
CA ALA A 207 5.13 -6.15 -14.70
C ALA A 207 3.73 -5.76 -14.22
N ASP A 208 3.41 -4.48 -14.30
CA ASP A 208 2.09 -3.96 -13.93
C ASP A 208 0.97 -4.48 -14.83
N LYS A 209 1.21 -4.77 -16.11
CA LYS A 209 0.25 -5.37 -17.04
C LYS A 209 -0.11 -6.78 -16.58
N PHE A 210 0.89 -7.60 -16.24
CA PHE A 210 0.65 -8.98 -15.80
C PHE A 210 0.13 -9.05 -14.36
N ILE A 211 0.58 -8.16 -13.48
CA ILE A 211 0.03 -8.02 -12.13
C ILE A 211 -1.42 -7.51 -12.20
N SER A 212 -1.71 -6.50 -13.03
CA SER A 212 -3.07 -5.98 -13.28
C SER A 212 -3.99 -7.02 -13.93
N ALA A 213 -3.45 -7.89 -14.80
CA ALA A 213 -4.21 -8.99 -15.38
C ALA A 213 -4.68 -10.02 -14.32
N LEU A 214 -3.88 -10.24 -13.26
CA LEU A 214 -4.29 -11.01 -12.09
C LEU A 214 -5.21 -10.22 -11.15
N TYR A 215 -5.14 -8.88 -11.21
CA TYR A 215 -5.90 -7.94 -10.39
C TYR A 215 -7.32 -7.68 -10.90
N GLY A 216 -7.62 -8.10 -12.14
CA GLY A 216 -8.92 -7.90 -12.78
C GLY A 216 -9.35 -6.44 -12.80
N ASP A 217 -8.60 -5.56 -13.49
CA ASP A 217 -8.97 -4.16 -13.80
C ASP A 217 -9.72 -3.39 -12.69
N HIS A 218 -9.37 -3.67 -11.43
CA HIS A 218 -9.81 -2.86 -10.31
C HIS A 218 -8.93 -1.61 -10.33
N ASP A 219 -9.31 -0.68 -11.20
CA ASP A 219 -8.89 0.71 -11.19
C ASP A 219 -8.96 1.17 -9.72
N GLU A 220 -7.80 1.30 -9.06
CA GLU A 220 -7.68 1.95 -7.76
C GLU A 220 -8.00 3.45 -7.85
N SER A 221 -8.47 3.94 -9.01
CA SER A 221 -9.53 4.96 -9.04
C SER A 221 -10.86 4.43 -8.46
N GLN A 222 -10.80 3.64 -7.39
CA GLN A 222 -11.93 3.40 -6.52
C GLN A 222 -12.51 4.78 -6.20
N ASP A 223 -13.83 4.89 -6.22
CA ASP A 223 -14.51 6.06 -5.72
C ASP A 223 -14.20 6.20 -4.22
N ILE A 224 -13.02 6.75 -3.89
CA ILE A 224 -12.51 6.90 -2.51
C ILE A 224 -13.55 7.66 -1.71
N THR A 225 -14.14 8.69 -2.32
CA THR A 225 -15.25 9.48 -1.77
C THR A 225 -16.45 8.61 -1.48
N GLY A 226 -16.92 7.80 -2.43
CA GLY A 226 -18.04 6.87 -2.23
C GLY A 226 -17.77 5.79 -1.17
N ASN A 227 -16.56 5.25 -1.12
CA ASN A 227 -16.14 4.27 -0.13
C ASN A 227 -16.15 4.86 1.29
N ILE A 228 -15.64 6.08 1.45
CA ILE A 228 -15.64 6.78 2.74
C ILE A 228 -17.02 7.26 3.12
N GLN A 229 -17.83 7.72 2.16
CA GLN A 229 -19.23 8.06 2.40
C GLN A 229 -20.00 6.83 2.92
N LYS A 230 -19.83 5.66 2.29
CA LYS A 230 -20.39 4.40 2.76
C LYS A 230 -19.89 4.04 4.17
N LEU A 231 -18.59 4.18 4.42
CA LEU A 231 -18.01 3.92 5.73
C LEU A 231 -18.60 4.86 6.80
N LEU A 232 -18.80 6.13 6.46
CA LEU A 232 -19.39 7.13 7.32
C LEU A 232 -20.87 6.82 7.60
N ASP A 233 -21.64 6.39 6.60
CA ASP A 233 -23.02 5.93 6.78
C ASP A 233 -23.10 4.67 7.68
N ASP A 234 -22.16 3.74 7.54
CA ASP A 234 -22.15 2.48 8.30
C ASP A 234 -21.64 2.64 9.75
N ARG A 235 -20.68 3.55 9.96
CA ARG A 235 -19.89 3.65 11.21
C ARG A 235 -20.05 4.96 11.96
N GLN A 236 -20.60 6.01 11.34
CA GLN A 236 -20.82 7.37 11.84
C GLN A 236 -19.55 8.15 12.23
N TYR A 237 -18.52 7.50 12.78
CA TYR A 237 -17.29 8.12 13.26
C TYR A 237 -16.11 7.56 12.48
N VAL A 238 -15.49 8.38 11.65
CA VAL A 238 -14.40 7.99 10.75
C VAL A 238 -13.18 8.87 10.97
N VAL A 239 -11.99 8.27 11.03
CA VAL A 239 -10.70 8.96 10.99
C VAL A 239 -10.01 8.61 9.67
N LEU A 240 -9.74 9.64 8.87
CA LEU A 240 -8.87 9.57 7.70
C LEU A 240 -7.42 9.75 8.18
N GLN A 241 -6.59 8.75 8.00
CA GLN A 241 -5.16 8.83 8.33
C GLN A 241 -4.31 8.66 7.07
N GLY A 242 -3.16 9.33 7.00
CA GLY A 242 -2.28 9.20 5.85
C GLY A 242 -1.16 10.22 5.84
N ALA A 243 -0.23 10.04 4.91
CA ALA A 243 0.86 10.98 4.69
C ALA A 243 0.34 12.40 4.35
N PRO A 244 1.14 13.45 4.55
CA PRO A 244 0.83 14.80 4.07
C PRO A 244 0.56 14.81 2.56
N GLY A 245 -0.33 15.69 2.11
CA GLY A 245 -0.63 15.82 0.68
C GLY A 245 -1.50 14.71 0.06
N THR A 246 -2.03 13.78 0.86
CA THR A 246 -2.94 12.71 0.39
C THR A 246 -4.40 13.16 0.19
N GLY A 247 -4.73 14.42 0.46
CA GLY A 247 -6.06 14.99 0.18
C GLY A 247 -7.12 14.74 1.26
N LYS A 248 -6.75 14.38 2.49
CA LYS A 248 -7.69 14.15 3.61
C LYS A 248 -8.68 15.30 3.83
N THR A 249 -8.17 16.51 4.03
CA THR A 249 -8.99 17.70 4.28
C THR A 249 -9.82 18.10 3.05
N TYR A 250 -9.27 17.95 1.85
CA TYR A 250 -10.02 18.14 0.59
C TYR A 250 -11.24 17.20 0.53
N LEU A 251 -11.05 15.93 0.87
CA LEU A 251 -12.08 14.91 0.86
C LEU A 251 -13.16 15.15 1.91
N MET A 252 -12.77 15.56 3.12
CA MET A 252 -13.71 16.00 4.16
C MET A 252 -14.60 17.15 3.66
N ASN A 253 -14.00 18.13 2.97
CA ASN A 253 -14.75 19.26 2.39
C ASN A 253 -15.68 18.84 1.26
N GLN A 254 -15.32 17.83 0.46
CA GLN A 254 -16.20 17.29 -0.58
C GLN A 254 -17.40 16.56 0.04
N LEU A 255 -17.16 15.75 1.08
CA LEU A 255 -18.22 15.02 1.77
C LEU A 255 -19.19 15.97 2.50
N SER A 256 -18.68 17.08 3.04
CA SER A 256 -19.48 18.02 3.83
C SER A 256 -20.60 18.72 3.07
N GLN A 257 -20.57 18.72 1.74
CA GLN A 257 -21.60 19.36 0.88
C GLN A 257 -23.00 18.79 1.09
N ASN A 258 -23.11 17.56 1.58
CA ASN A 258 -24.38 16.88 1.85
C ASN A 258 -24.87 17.00 3.31
N TYR A 259 -24.20 17.81 4.13
CA TYR A 259 -24.44 17.91 5.57
C TYR A 259 -24.55 19.36 6.02
N HIS A 260 -25.22 19.58 7.15
CA HIS A 260 -24.93 20.75 7.96
C HIS A 260 -23.59 20.52 8.68
N SER A 261 -22.54 21.23 8.27
CA SER A 261 -21.18 20.94 8.71
C SER A 261 -20.65 21.95 9.73
N ILE A 262 -19.94 21.43 10.73
CA ILE A 262 -19.22 22.21 11.75
C ILE A 262 -17.77 21.78 11.68
N PHE A 263 -16.86 22.75 11.60
CA PHE A 263 -15.44 22.50 11.44
C PHE A 263 -14.64 22.97 12.65
N THR A 264 -13.66 22.15 13.06
CA THR A 264 -12.65 22.52 14.04
C THR A 264 -11.32 21.89 13.68
N GLN A 265 -10.23 22.52 14.09
CA GLN A 265 -8.87 22.01 13.92
C GLN A 265 -8.20 21.90 15.28
N PHE A 266 -7.59 20.76 15.56
CA PHE A 266 -6.87 20.53 16.80
C PHE A 266 -5.42 21.01 16.72
N HIS A 267 -4.94 21.54 17.83
CA HIS A 267 -3.58 21.99 18.05
C HIS A 267 -3.12 21.56 19.46
N ALA A 268 -1.83 21.72 19.76
CA ALA A 268 -1.23 21.25 21.01
C ALA A 268 -1.99 21.70 22.27
N GLU A 269 -2.46 22.95 22.27
CA GLU A 269 -3.18 23.57 23.39
C GLU A 269 -4.71 23.43 23.33
N THR A 270 -5.27 22.69 22.37
CA THR A 270 -6.72 22.49 22.31
C THR A 270 -7.19 21.79 23.58
N SER A 271 -8.20 22.36 24.22
CA SER A 271 -8.72 21.90 25.51
C SER A 271 -10.19 21.49 25.44
N TYR A 272 -10.70 20.91 26.53
CA TYR A 272 -12.13 20.64 26.69
C TYR A 272 -12.99 21.89 26.46
N SER A 273 -12.54 23.06 26.93
CA SER A 273 -13.28 24.31 26.76
C SER A 273 -13.37 24.80 25.31
N ASP A 274 -12.47 24.34 24.45
CA ASP A 274 -12.47 24.70 23.03
C ASP A 274 -13.34 23.76 22.21
N PHE A 275 -13.39 22.47 22.56
CA PHE A 275 -14.11 21.47 21.79
C PHE A 275 -15.53 21.19 22.29
N VAL A 276 -15.70 21.06 23.62
CA VAL A 276 -17.00 20.80 24.23
C VAL A 276 -17.64 22.11 24.66
N GLY A 277 -16.93 22.94 25.42
CA GLY A 277 -17.40 24.27 25.80
C GLY A 277 -16.91 24.71 27.18
N GLY A 278 -16.92 26.01 27.41
CA GLY A 278 -16.36 26.59 28.63
C GLY A 278 -16.72 28.05 28.84
N TYR A 279 -16.41 28.55 30.04
CA TYR A 279 -16.61 29.95 30.38
C TYR A 279 -15.50 30.81 29.78
N ARG A 280 -15.89 31.89 29.09
CA ARG A 280 -14.98 32.91 28.58
C ARG A 280 -15.34 34.27 29.17
N PRO A 281 -14.33 35.13 29.43
CA PRO A 281 -14.58 36.50 29.86
C PRO A 281 -15.23 37.29 28.72
N VAL A 282 -16.32 37.99 29.02
CA VAL A 282 -17.01 38.90 28.12
C VAL A 282 -17.17 40.23 28.84
N THR A 283 -16.74 41.29 28.16
CA THR A 283 -16.91 42.66 28.64
C THR A 283 -18.21 43.20 28.05
N ASP A 284 -19.12 43.67 28.92
CA ASP A 284 -20.35 44.31 28.47
C ASP A 284 -20.10 45.75 27.97
N GLU A 285 -21.13 46.42 27.45
CA GLU A 285 -21.07 47.81 26.98
C GLU A 285 -20.65 48.82 28.08
N LYS A 286 -20.63 48.40 29.35
CA LYS A 286 -20.25 49.20 30.52
C LYS A 286 -18.85 48.87 31.04
N GLU A 287 -18.04 48.17 30.26
CA GLU A 287 -16.69 47.72 30.64
C GLU A 287 -16.66 46.78 31.86
N GLN A 288 -17.76 46.11 32.20
CA GLN A 288 -17.80 45.14 33.30
C GLN A 288 -17.45 43.74 32.82
N LEU A 289 -16.47 43.12 33.49
CA LEU A 289 -16.06 41.74 33.24
C LEU A 289 -17.13 40.77 33.75
N SER A 290 -17.69 39.98 32.84
CA SER A 290 -18.58 38.86 33.15
C SER A 290 -18.02 37.56 32.56
N TYR A 291 -18.44 36.41 33.07
CA TYR A 291 -18.11 35.11 32.47
C TYR A 291 -19.37 34.53 31.82
N GLN A 292 -19.28 34.18 30.54
CA GLN A 292 -20.37 33.55 29.80
C GLN A 292 -19.91 32.19 29.30
N TYR A 293 -20.81 31.22 29.33
CA TYR A 293 -20.56 29.88 28.81
C TYR A 293 -20.72 29.88 27.29
N PHE A 294 -19.74 29.37 26.58
CA PHE A 294 -19.78 29.16 25.14
C PHE A 294 -19.76 27.68 24.84
N ASN A 295 -20.69 27.24 23.99
CA ASN A 295 -20.68 25.90 23.43
C ASN A 295 -19.50 25.76 22.47
N GLY A 296 -18.81 24.63 22.54
CA GLY A 296 -17.81 24.26 21.56
C GLY A 296 -18.43 23.49 20.38
N PRO A 297 -17.63 23.19 19.34
CA PRO A 297 -18.05 22.51 18.12
C PRO A 297 -18.84 21.22 18.35
N LEU A 298 -18.50 20.42 19.38
CA LEU A 298 -19.24 19.20 19.69
C LEU A 298 -20.68 19.51 20.13
N LEU A 299 -20.85 20.48 21.02
CA LEU A 299 -22.17 20.86 21.52
C LEU A 299 -23.01 21.55 20.45
N GLU A 300 -22.39 22.37 19.61
CA GLU A 300 -23.04 22.95 18.42
C GLU A 300 -23.56 21.85 17.49
N ALA A 301 -22.75 20.82 17.22
CA ALA A 301 -23.15 19.71 16.36
C ALA A 301 -24.26 18.85 16.95
N ILE A 302 -24.23 18.62 18.27
CA ILE A 302 -25.31 17.95 18.99
C ILE A 302 -26.60 18.77 18.91
N SER A 303 -26.53 20.09 19.16
CA SER A 303 -27.71 20.97 19.11
C SER A 303 -28.33 20.97 17.72
N ALA A 304 -27.53 21.19 16.68
CA ALA A 304 -27.99 21.18 15.29
C ALA A 304 -28.66 19.85 14.91
N ALA A 305 -28.10 18.72 15.36
CA ALA A 305 -28.66 17.41 15.07
C ALA A 305 -29.96 17.11 15.85
N GLN A 306 -30.16 17.75 17.01
CA GLN A 306 -31.38 17.64 17.80
C GLN A 306 -32.50 18.58 17.32
N GLU A 307 -32.14 19.71 16.73
CA GLU A 307 -33.09 20.70 16.19
C GLU A 307 -33.85 20.16 14.97
N ASP A 308 -33.18 19.41 14.11
CA ASP A 308 -33.77 18.78 12.93
C ASP A 308 -33.26 17.34 12.76
N ALA A 309 -34.13 16.36 13.04
CA ALA A 309 -33.80 14.94 12.96
C ALA A 309 -33.63 14.42 11.51
N ASP A 310 -34.17 15.14 10.52
CA ASP A 310 -34.07 14.77 9.10
C ASP A 310 -32.79 15.34 8.46
N GLN A 311 -32.22 16.40 9.04
CA GLN A 311 -30.98 17.00 8.57
C GLN A 311 -29.75 16.22 9.09
N LYS A 312 -28.89 15.75 8.17
CA LYS A 312 -27.59 15.16 8.55
C LYS A 312 -26.62 16.25 8.99
N VAL A 313 -25.97 16.04 10.14
CA VAL A 313 -24.94 16.95 10.69
C VAL A 313 -23.57 16.28 10.64
N LEU A 314 -22.55 17.01 10.19
CA LEU A 314 -21.17 16.53 10.11
C LEU A 314 -20.23 17.39 10.95
N LEU A 315 -19.66 16.80 11.99
CA LEU A 315 -18.55 17.39 12.74
C LEU A 315 -17.22 16.99 12.09
N MET A 316 -16.51 17.98 11.56
CA MET A 316 -15.21 17.82 10.94
C MET A 316 -14.10 18.23 11.91
N ILE A 317 -13.18 17.31 12.22
CA ILE A 317 -12.06 17.53 13.12
C ILE A 317 -10.75 17.36 12.36
N ASP A 318 -10.11 18.46 11.99
CA ASP A 318 -8.81 18.41 11.32
C ASP A 318 -7.67 18.23 12.36
N GLU A 319 -6.67 17.43 12.00
CA GLU A 319 -5.47 17.18 12.82
C GLU A 319 -5.77 16.60 14.22
N ILE A 320 -6.65 15.60 14.31
CA ILE A 320 -7.18 15.05 15.57
C ILE A 320 -6.11 14.57 16.56
N ASN A 321 -4.92 14.19 16.07
CA ASN A 321 -3.80 13.75 16.90
C ASN A 321 -2.89 14.89 17.41
N ARG A 322 -3.13 16.15 17.02
CA ARG A 322 -2.39 17.31 17.54
C ARG A 322 -2.77 17.72 18.95
N ALA A 323 -3.87 17.21 19.49
CA ALA A 323 -4.30 17.47 20.86
C ALA A 323 -4.38 16.17 21.68
N ASN A 324 -4.29 16.29 23.01
CA ASN A 324 -4.56 15.17 23.90
C ASN A 324 -6.06 14.85 23.91
N LEU A 325 -6.46 13.87 23.09
CA LEU A 325 -7.87 13.53 22.88
C LEU A 325 -8.62 13.17 24.16
N SER A 326 -7.96 12.52 25.12
CA SER A 326 -8.59 12.18 26.41
C SER A 326 -8.97 13.43 27.19
N ASN A 327 -8.12 14.47 27.16
CA ASN A 327 -8.39 15.74 27.80
C ASN A 327 -9.42 16.58 27.04
N VAL A 328 -9.35 16.58 25.71
CA VAL A 328 -10.26 17.36 24.86
C VAL A 328 -11.69 16.83 24.91
N LEU A 329 -11.86 15.50 24.88
CA LEU A 329 -13.17 14.87 24.92
C LEU A 329 -13.76 14.80 26.32
N GLY A 330 -12.92 14.67 27.36
CA GLY A 330 -13.38 14.46 28.74
C GLY A 330 -14.40 13.31 28.82
N GLU A 331 -15.55 13.59 29.41
CA GLU A 331 -16.66 12.64 29.53
C GLU A 331 -17.43 12.40 28.23
N ALA A 332 -17.35 13.29 27.22
CA ALA A 332 -17.97 13.07 25.92
C ALA A 332 -17.39 11.84 25.19
N PHE A 333 -16.21 11.41 25.60
CA PHE A 333 -15.56 10.16 25.18
C PHE A 333 -16.49 8.94 25.19
N TYR A 334 -17.39 8.84 26.17
CA TYR A 334 -18.34 7.72 26.29
C TYR A 334 -19.44 7.74 25.23
N LEU A 335 -19.68 8.88 24.58
CA LEU A 335 -20.75 9.05 23.60
C LEU A 335 -20.39 8.52 22.20
N PHE A 336 -19.11 8.36 21.90
CA PHE A 336 -18.59 7.87 20.62
C PHE A 336 -18.72 6.34 20.43
N GLU A 337 -19.66 5.69 21.11
CA GLU A 337 -19.94 4.26 20.93
C GLU A 337 -21.20 4.09 20.06
N LYS A 338 -21.21 3.13 19.14
CA LYS A 338 -22.39 2.85 18.29
C LYS A 338 -23.55 2.33 19.15
N GLN A 339 -24.78 2.80 18.94
CA GLN A 339 -25.94 2.43 19.75
C GLN A 339 -26.28 0.92 19.62
N ASP A 340 -25.86 0.09 20.58
CA ASP A 340 -26.09 -1.37 20.57
C ASP A 340 -27.09 -1.82 21.66
N GLY A 341 -28.27 -1.17 21.70
CA GLY A 341 -29.45 -1.65 22.46
C GLY A 341 -29.30 -1.80 23.98
N GLN A 342 -28.16 -1.44 24.57
CA GLN A 342 -27.90 -1.50 26.01
C GLN A 342 -28.14 -0.15 26.69
N GLN A 343 -28.64 -0.17 27.93
CA GLN A 343 -28.75 1.03 28.76
C GLN A 343 -27.36 1.64 28.99
N ARG A 344 -27.20 2.89 28.56
CA ARG A 344 -25.95 3.64 28.74
C ARG A 344 -26.05 4.61 29.90
N ARG A 345 -24.88 4.92 30.46
CA ARG A 345 -24.75 5.98 31.45
C ARG A 345 -25.01 7.33 30.77
N LYS A 346 -25.96 8.11 31.31
CA LYS A 346 -26.14 9.51 30.94
C LYS A 346 -24.87 10.31 31.23
N VAL A 347 -24.39 11.04 30.24
CA VAL A 347 -23.29 11.98 30.33
C VAL A 347 -23.87 13.39 30.43
N LYS A 348 -23.30 14.20 31.31
CA LYS A 348 -23.61 15.63 31.44
C LYS A 348 -22.56 16.41 30.68
N LEU A 349 -22.98 17.19 29.68
CA LEU A 349 -22.11 18.09 28.93
C LEU A 349 -22.65 19.53 29.01
N GLY A 350 -21.84 20.50 28.62
CA GLY A 350 -22.29 21.90 28.53
C GLY A 350 -22.12 22.69 29.82
N ASP A 351 -22.91 23.75 29.94
CA ASP A 351 -22.88 24.67 31.08
C ASP A 351 -23.12 23.90 32.39
N PRO A 352 -22.18 23.90 33.35
CA PRO A 352 -22.38 23.24 34.65
C PRO A 352 -23.64 23.71 35.39
N GLN A 353 -24.12 24.93 35.13
CA GLN A 353 -25.37 25.45 35.73
C GLN A 353 -26.61 24.89 35.04
N LYS A 354 -26.52 24.53 33.76
CA LYS A 354 -27.60 24.03 32.92
C LYS A 354 -27.08 22.94 31.96
N PRO A 355 -26.63 21.80 32.49
CA PRO A 355 -26.01 20.78 31.65
C PRO A 355 -27.05 20.08 30.78
N ILE A 356 -26.65 19.68 29.59
CA ILE A 356 -27.42 18.74 28.77
C ILE A 356 -27.10 17.32 29.24
N GLU A 357 -28.13 16.50 29.45
CA GLU A 357 -27.99 15.08 29.77
C GLU A 357 -28.22 14.25 28.51
N ILE A 358 -27.19 13.53 28.06
CA ILE A 358 -27.23 12.72 26.84
C ILE A 358 -26.81 11.29 27.12
N GLU A 359 -27.55 10.32 26.58
CA GLU A 359 -27.22 8.89 26.65
C GLU A 359 -26.40 8.42 25.44
N ALA A 360 -26.61 9.04 24.28
CA ALA A 360 -25.91 8.73 23.03
C ALA A 360 -25.97 9.94 22.09
N LEU A 361 -24.97 10.06 21.21
CA LEU A 361 -25.02 11.06 20.14
C LEU A 361 -26.26 10.82 19.23
N PRO A 362 -26.86 11.90 18.69
CA PRO A 362 -27.95 11.79 17.71
C PRO A 362 -27.58 10.90 16.52
N THR A 363 -28.53 10.12 15.99
CA THR A 363 -28.25 9.16 14.90
C THR A 363 -27.96 9.84 13.56
N ASN A 364 -28.37 11.09 13.40
CA ASN A 364 -28.07 11.96 12.26
C ASN A 364 -26.78 12.79 12.44
N LEU A 365 -26.03 12.61 13.55
CA LEU A 365 -24.73 13.21 13.77
C LEU A 365 -23.61 12.26 13.32
N TYR A 366 -22.77 12.76 12.41
CA TYR A 366 -21.60 12.08 11.87
C TYR A 366 -20.34 12.84 12.27
N VAL A 367 -19.23 12.12 12.46
CA VAL A 367 -17.93 12.71 12.76
C VAL A 367 -16.90 12.18 11.77
N ILE A 368 -16.20 13.11 11.11
CA ILE A 368 -15.06 12.79 10.27
C ILE A 368 -13.85 13.58 10.75
N ALA A 369 -12.71 12.91 10.85
CA ALA A 369 -11.49 13.52 11.33
C ALA A 369 -10.30 13.23 10.41
N SER A 370 -9.31 14.13 10.38
CA SER A 370 -8.05 13.91 9.69
C SER A 370 -6.91 13.65 10.69
N MET A 371 -5.97 12.80 10.29
CA MET A 371 -4.76 12.48 11.05
C MET A 371 -3.57 12.42 10.10
N ASN A 372 -2.57 13.28 10.32
CA ASN A 372 -1.26 13.11 9.66
C ASN A 372 -0.46 12.04 10.39
N THR A 373 0.06 11.07 9.64
CA THR A 373 0.83 9.94 10.18
C THR A 373 2.33 10.20 10.19
N ALA A 374 2.81 11.17 9.41
CA ALA A 374 4.23 11.53 9.36
C ALA A 374 4.68 12.34 10.59
N ASP A 375 3.77 13.09 11.20
CA ASP A 375 4.03 13.93 12.35
C ASP A 375 4.20 13.05 13.62
N ARG A 376 5.44 12.88 14.07
CA ARG A 376 5.79 12.05 15.25
C ARG A 376 5.72 12.77 16.59
N SER A 377 5.53 14.10 16.59
CA SER A 377 5.37 14.94 17.79
C SER A 377 3.96 14.89 18.39
N LEU A 378 3.09 14.03 17.86
CA LEU A 378 1.65 14.07 18.10
C LEU A 378 1.21 13.19 19.27
N ALA A 379 0.09 13.55 19.88
CA ALA A 379 -0.46 12.83 21.02
C ALA A 379 -0.83 11.40 20.60
N VAL A 380 -0.44 10.42 21.42
CA VAL A 380 -0.80 9.01 21.17
C VAL A 380 -2.30 8.85 21.30
N VAL A 381 -2.96 8.44 20.22
CA VAL A 381 -4.37 8.07 20.24
C VAL A 381 -4.51 6.74 20.97
N ASP A 382 -5.19 6.75 22.12
CA ASP A 382 -5.43 5.55 22.93
C ASP A 382 -6.20 4.46 22.13
N PHE A 383 -5.86 3.19 22.36
CA PHE A 383 -6.58 2.02 21.88
C PHE A 383 -8.08 2.05 22.18
N ALA A 384 -8.51 2.70 23.26
CA ALA A 384 -9.93 2.91 23.53
C ALA A 384 -10.62 3.77 22.46
N LEU A 385 -10.00 4.87 22.02
CA LEU A 385 -10.52 5.68 20.92
C LEU A 385 -10.44 4.96 19.59
N ARG A 386 -9.34 4.24 19.35
CA ARG A 386 -9.18 3.50 18.09
C ARG A 386 -10.31 2.52 17.83
N ARG A 387 -10.92 1.94 18.87
CA ARG A 387 -12.05 1.00 18.75
C ARG A 387 -13.39 1.68 18.42
N ARG A 388 -13.51 2.98 18.67
CA ARG A 388 -14.76 3.76 18.51
C ARG A 388 -14.88 4.43 17.16
N PHE A 389 -13.74 4.75 16.56
CA PHE A 389 -13.68 5.28 15.21
C PHE A 389 -13.37 4.17 14.21
N ALA A 390 -13.94 4.25 13.01
CA ALA A 390 -13.45 3.52 11.87
C ALA A 390 -12.23 4.25 11.28
N TRP A 391 -11.17 3.51 10.97
CA TRP A 391 -9.93 4.08 10.46
C TRP A 391 -9.82 3.78 8.98
N TYR A 392 -9.62 4.83 8.18
CA TYR A 392 -9.38 4.73 6.75
C TYR A 392 -8.00 5.28 6.44
N THR A 393 -7.12 4.44 5.93
CA THR A 393 -5.78 4.85 5.52
C THR A 393 -5.80 5.33 4.07
N MET A 394 -5.41 6.59 3.85
CA MET A 394 -5.20 7.17 2.53
C MET A 394 -3.74 7.03 2.15
N TYR A 395 -3.50 6.34 1.03
CA TYR A 395 -2.20 6.24 0.40
C TYR A 395 -2.09 7.24 -0.77
N PRO A 396 -0.87 7.68 -1.11
CA PRO A 396 -0.62 8.42 -2.34
C PRO A 396 -1.12 7.63 -3.55
N HIS A 397 -1.76 8.32 -4.49
CA HIS A 397 -2.31 7.71 -5.70
C HIS A 397 -2.29 8.71 -6.84
N SER A 398 -2.20 8.22 -8.07
CA SER A 398 -2.26 9.10 -9.24
C SER A 398 -3.62 9.79 -9.33
N LEU A 399 -3.62 11.06 -9.75
CA LEU A 399 -4.84 11.84 -9.94
C LEU A 399 -5.15 12.05 -11.40
N LYS A 400 -6.45 12.10 -11.71
CA LYS A 400 -6.96 12.71 -12.93
C LYS A 400 -7.12 14.22 -12.63
N PRO A 401 -6.26 15.10 -13.17
CA PRO A 401 -6.28 16.52 -12.83
C PRO A 401 -7.54 17.21 -13.38
N SER A 402 -7.92 18.33 -12.75
CA SER A 402 -8.97 19.21 -13.27
C SER A 402 -8.49 19.98 -14.53
N VAL A 403 -9.41 20.64 -15.24
CA VAL A 403 -9.13 21.30 -16.55
C VAL A 403 -7.93 22.25 -16.55
N ASN A 404 -7.65 22.94 -15.43
CA ASN A 404 -6.56 23.90 -15.29
C ASN A 404 -5.41 23.40 -14.42
N GLN A 405 -5.30 22.09 -14.23
CA GLN A 405 -4.26 21.48 -13.43
C GLN A 405 -3.45 20.47 -14.26
N THR A 406 -2.20 20.30 -13.88
CA THR A 406 -1.29 19.30 -14.45
C THR A 406 -0.82 18.39 -13.33
N PHE A 407 -1.00 17.08 -13.52
CA PHE A 407 -0.47 16.06 -12.62
C PHE A 407 0.85 15.49 -13.17
N HIS A 408 1.93 15.69 -12.43
CA HIS A 408 3.29 15.32 -12.77
C HIS A 408 3.55 13.84 -12.50
N SER A 409 2.91 12.98 -13.30
CA SER A 409 2.88 11.52 -13.12
C SER A 409 4.29 10.90 -13.13
N LYS A 410 5.20 11.40 -13.97
CA LYS A 410 6.58 10.90 -14.06
C LYS A 410 7.30 11.01 -12.70
N GLN A 411 7.23 12.19 -12.07
CA GLN A 411 7.89 12.47 -10.79
C GLN A 411 7.20 11.73 -9.64
N PHE A 412 5.87 11.67 -9.65
CA PHE A 412 5.10 10.89 -8.69
C PHE A 412 5.48 9.41 -8.74
N GLU A 413 5.41 8.78 -9.91
CA GLU A 413 5.73 7.36 -10.10
C GLU A 413 7.20 7.05 -9.76
N ALA A 414 8.12 7.98 -10.01
CA ALA A 414 9.52 7.82 -9.63
C ALA A 414 9.70 7.81 -8.11
N MET A 415 9.03 8.71 -7.39
CA MET A 415 9.05 8.73 -5.93
C MET A 415 8.35 7.49 -5.33
N ASP A 416 7.16 7.15 -5.83
CA ASP A 416 6.42 5.95 -5.41
C ASP A 416 7.29 4.70 -5.57
N ARG A 417 7.94 4.50 -6.72
CA ARG A 417 8.86 3.35 -6.92
C ARG A 417 9.97 3.29 -5.87
N ILE A 418 10.52 4.42 -5.45
CA ILE A 418 11.55 4.47 -4.40
C ILE A 418 10.93 4.02 -3.06
N PHE A 419 9.78 4.57 -2.67
CA PHE A 419 9.09 4.16 -1.44
C PHE A 419 8.65 2.69 -1.49
N GLN A 420 8.11 2.22 -2.61
CA GLN A 420 7.72 0.84 -2.78
C GLN A 420 8.89 -0.14 -2.68
N THR A 421 10.09 0.29 -3.05
CA THR A 421 11.28 -0.57 -3.03
C THR A 421 11.96 -0.58 -1.66
N TYR A 422 12.11 0.58 -1.04
CA TYR A 422 13.02 0.76 0.10
C TYR A 422 12.32 1.03 1.43
N ALA A 423 11.12 1.61 1.42
CA ALA A 423 10.44 1.99 2.66
C ALA A 423 9.98 0.75 3.42
N THR A 424 10.12 0.71 4.74
CA THR A 424 9.41 -0.25 5.59
C THR A 424 7.90 0.01 5.58
N SER A 425 7.10 -0.90 6.17
CA SER A 425 5.65 -0.70 6.28
C SER A 425 5.26 0.56 7.05
N GLU A 426 6.08 1.00 8.01
CA GLU A 426 5.85 2.25 8.74
C GLU A 426 6.26 3.47 7.90
N GLU A 427 7.37 3.38 7.16
CA GLU A 427 7.88 4.48 6.34
C GLU A 427 7.07 4.74 5.08
N LEU A 428 6.29 3.77 4.59
CA LEU A 428 5.30 4.01 3.53
C LEU A 428 4.33 5.14 3.88
N MET A 429 4.05 5.34 5.17
CA MET A 429 3.17 6.41 5.65
C MET A 429 3.81 7.81 5.61
N LEU A 430 5.06 7.91 5.14
CA LEU A 430 5.81 9.15 4.93
C LEU A 430 5.82 9.59 3.47
N GLU A 431 5.40 8.72 2.55
CA GLU A 431 5.45 9.00 1.12
C GLU A 431 4.67 10.29 0.78
N PRO A 432 5.31 11.27 0.12
CA PRO A 432 4.64 12.52 -0.22
C PRO A 432 3.41 12.27 -1.08
N GLY A 433 2.26 12.78 -0.62
CA GLY A 433 1.01 12.57 -1.32
C GLY A 433 0.93 13.28 -2.68
N GLN A 434 -0.05 12.87 -3.46
CA GLN A 434 -0.29 13.32 -4.82
C GLN A 434 -0.47 14.84 -4.97
N ALA A 435 -0.87 15.55 -3.91
CA ALA A 435 -1.00 17.00 -3.94
C ALA A 435 0.32 17.72 -4.23
N TYR A 436 1.48 17.17 -3.84
CA TYR A 436 2.79 17.74 -4.15
C TYR A 436 3.10 17.74 -5.64
N TYR A 437 2.49 16.84 -6.41
CA TYR A 437 2.71 16.65 -7.84
C TYR A 437 1.61 17.27 -8.72
N LEU A 438 0.74 18.10 -8.13
CA LEU A 438 -0.38 18.74 -8.82
C LEU A 438 -0.17 20.26 -8.91
N THR A 439 0.17 20.77 -10.09
CA THR A 439 0.39 22.21 -10.31
C THR A 439 -0.74 22.82 -11.13
N ASP A 440 -0.82 24.14 -11.15
CA ASP A 440 -1.59 24.83 -12.19
C ASP A 440 -0.98 24.53 -13.57
N SER A 441 -1.83 24.51 -14.61
CA SER A 441 -1.38 24.22 -15.97
C SER A 441 -0.53 25.33 -16.58
N GLU A 442 -0.69 26.58 -16.11
CA GLU A 442 0.18 27.68 -16.49
C GLU A 442 1.54 27.52 -15.81
N SER A 443 2.62 27.46 -16.59
CA SER A 443 3.99 27.26 -16.09
C SER A 443 4.20 25.98 -15.26
N ALA A 444 3.47 24.91 -15.59
CA ALA A 444 3.45 23.66 -14.83
C ALA A 444 4.84 23.05 -14.52
N GLU A 445 5.76 23.08 -15.48
CA GLU A 445 7.12 22.53 -15.32
C GLU A 445 7.96 23.34 -14.33
N ASP A 446 7.89 24.68 -14.40
CA ASP A 446 8.63 25.55 -13.48
C ASP A 446 8.06 25.44 -12.06
N LEU A 447 6.73 25.41 -11.93
CA LEU A 447 6.07 25.18 -10.64
C LEU A 447 6.42 23.81 -10.05
N MET A 448 6.56 22.77 -10.87
CA MET A 448 6.97 21.45 -10.37
C MET A 448 8.41 21.46 -9.87
N LYS A 449 9.32 22.16 -10.57
CA LYS A 449 10.69 22.35 -10.08
C LYS A 449 10.72 23.09 -8.76
N ASP A 450 9.96 24.18 -8.63
CA ASP A 450 9.84 24.93 -7.38
C ASP A 450 9.35 24.04 -6.23
N ARG A 451 8.34 23.20 -6.49
CA ARG A 451 7.85 22.24 -5.47
C ARG A 451 8.87 21.16 -5.12
N LEU A 452 9.58 20.64 -6.12
CA LEU A 452 10.66 19.68 -5.86
C LEU A 452 11.74 20.32 -4.99
N GLU A 453 12.16 21.55 -5.30
CA GLU A 453 13.27 22.24 -4.64
C GLU A 453 12.91 22.77 -3.25
N TYR A 454 11.74 23.37 -3.10
CA TYR A 454 11.36 24.11 -1.89
C TYR A 454 10.39 23.37 -0.97
N GLU A 455 9.78 22.27 -1.41
CA GLU A 455 8.87 21.47 -0.58
C GLU A 455 9.37 20.03 -0.40
N LEU A 456 9.54 19.28 -1.49
CA LEU A 456 9.88 17.85 -1.41
C LEU A 456 11.32 17.60 -0.98
N LEU A 457 12.29 18.33 -1.52
CA LEU A 457 13.71 18.16 -1.16
C LEU A 457 13.96 18.42 0.33
N PRO A 458 13.47 19.53 0.94
CA PRO A 458 13.57 19.74 2.38
C PRO A 458 12.87 18.65 3.20
N LEU A 459 11.66 18.23 2.80
CA LEU A 459 10.91 17.16 3.48
C LEU A 459 11.68 15.83 3.51
N ILE A 460 12.23 15.42 2.35
CA ILE A 460 13.01 14.19 2.25
C ILE A 460 14.32 14.28 3.03
N ARG A 461 14.98 15.45 3.06
CA ARG A 461 16.15 15.67 3.93
C ARG A 461 15.80 15.47 5.39
N GLU A 462 14.69 16.03 5.86
CA GLU A 462 14.23 15.86 7.24
C GLU A 462 13.98 14.38 7.57
N TYR A 463 13.37 13.62 6.67
CA TYR A 463 13.20 12.17 6.87
C TYR A 463 14.54 11.46 7.07
N LEU A 464 15.52 11.71 6.20
CA LEU A 464 16.84 11.09 6.29
C LEU A 464 17.61 11.52 7.55
N GLU A 465 17.52 12.79 7.95
CA GLU A 465 18.14 13.33 9.17
C GLU A 465 17.57 12.69 10.44
N ASN A 466 16.27 12.36 10.43
CA ASN A 466 15.61 11.63 11.52
C ASN A 466 15.81 10.11 11.48
N GLY A 467 16.67 9.61 10.59
CA GLY A 467 16.99 8.18 10.46
C GLY A 467 15.91 7.37 9.75
N LEU A 468 15.01 8.01 9.01
CA LEU A 468 13.96 7.38 8.20
C LEU A 468 14.40 7.29 6.75
N MET A 469 13.87 6.32 6.01
CA MET A 469 14.17 6.10 4.60
C MET A 469 15.67 5.91 4.31
N THR A 470 16.45 5.48 5.31
CA THR A 470 17.92 5.38 5.20
C THR A 470 18.37 4.39 4.13
N GLN A 471 17.61 3.32 3.89
CA GLN A 471 17.87 2.37 2.80
C GLN A 471 17.65 2.98 1.41
N ALA A 472 16.83 4.03 1.31
CA ALA A 472 16.50 4.72 0.06
C ALA A 472 17.44 5.89 -0.24
N LYS A 473 18.41 6.18 0.64
CA LYS A 473 19.26 7.38 0.63
C LYS A 473 19.85 7.67 -0.76
N ASP A 474 20.45 6.68 -1.40
CA ASP A 474 21.11 6.85 -2.70
C ASP A 474 20.10 7.04 -3.84
N ALA A 475 18.99 6.29 -3.82
CA ALA A 475 17.93 6.40 -4.81
C ALA A 475 17.22 7.76 -4.74
N LEU A 476 16.93 8.25 -3.52
CA LEU A 476 16.38 9.58 -3.30
C LEU A 476 17.37 10.66 -3.75
N ASN A 477 18.67 10.51 -3.47
CA ASN A 477 19.67 11.46 -3.94
C ASN A 477 19.73 11.51 -5.47
N GLN A 478 19.72 10.34 -6.12
CA GLN A 478 19.72 10.28 -7.57
C GLN A 478 18.47 10.95 -8.17
N PHE A 479 17.29 10.75 -7.58
CA PHE A 479 16.05 11.41 -8.01
C PHE A 479 16.19 12.95 -8.05
N PHE A 480 16.73 13.57 -7.00
CA PHE A 480 16.92 15.03 -6.97
C PHE A 480 18.09 15.52 -7.85
N VAL A 481 19.13 14.70 -8.05
CA VAL A 481 20.18 15.01 -9.03
C VAL A 481 19.59 15.02 -10.45
N ASP A 482 18.75 14.05 -10.79
CA ASP A 482 18.16 13.94 -12.12
C ASP A 482 17.13 15.04 -12.40
N GLU A 483 16.29 15.40 -11.42
CA GLU A 483 15.20 16.36 -11.61
C GLU A 483 15.62 17.82 -11.32
N LEU A 484 16.59 18.07 -10.42
CA LEU A 484 17.01 19.42 -10.00
C LEU A 484 18.49 19.72 -10.19
N ASN A 485 19.34 18.73 -10.53
CA ASN A 485 20.80 18.87 -10.50
C ASN A 485 21.32 19.31 -9.11
N GLN A 486 20.66 18.86 -8.04
CA GLN A 486 21.04 19.13 -6.65
C GLN A 486 21.26 17.82 -5.88
N THR A 487 22.19 17.82 -4.93
CA THR A 487 22.43 16.68 -4.04
C THR A 487 21.60 16.80 -2.77
N LEU A 488 21.16 15.66 -2.22
CA LEU A 488 20.53 15.64 -0.89
C LEU A 488 21.54 15.94 0.22
N PHE A 489 22.81 15.55 0.02
CA PHE A 489 23.90 15.79 0.96
C PHE A 489 24.61 17.09 0.60
N ILE A 490 24.61 18.03 1.54
CA ILE A 490 25.43 19.25 1.52
C ILE A 490 26.49 19.14 2.61
#